data_AF-A0A496Y2J3-F1
#
_entry.id   AF-A0A496Y2J3-F1
#
_cell.length_a   1.000
_cell.length_b   1.000
_cell.length_c   1.000
_cell.angle_alpha   90.00
_cell.angle_beta   90.00
_cell.angle_gamma   90.00
#
_symmetry.space_group_name_H-M   'P 1'
#
loop_
_entity.id
_entity.type
_entity.pdbx_description
1 polymer ?
#
loop_
_entity_poly.entity_id
_entity_poly.type
_entity_poly.pdbx_seq_one_letter_code
_entity_poly.pdbx_strand_id
1 'polypeptide(L)'
;MEKTRKFTGKIRDNPIVALERGTCEVMATLWEEYFTELIGMEPKSGRFKELEGRIKREANFERLYQEWNDLTVPERGFRWYQLLEITKKHKRNTEGLCVRCGECCRRHTPTLMLSDLRLFQNNVLSWTDVYTLRTGERVSSPRSGEVFALPEERIKIRTLPGSRQCLFYREEPNRCLIYEQRPQQCQAQACWHTEEERPPQTETPLSRRQLFGDLAELWELIEAHEQRCAYLRFEKAVQEVAQGGVEAQEALFDLLHFDHYLRQMLIDDWEVPALATNLLLGRSLSQLLGQLGIKATMTPDGIFQLEPAA
;
A
#
# COMPACT_ATOMS: atom_id res chain seq x y z
N MET A 1 13.23 -19.86 -26.46
CA MET A 1 13.29 -19.24 -27.79
C MET A 1 12.26 -18.13 -27.84
N GLU A 2 12.75 -16.89 -27.77
CA GLU A 2 11.98 -15.67 -28.02
C GLU A 2 11.28 -15.77 -29.38
N LYS A 3 9.95 -15.72 -29.37
CA LYS A 3 9.16 -15.59 -30.60
C LYS A 3 8.77 -14.13 -30.77
N THR A 4 9.63 -13.45 -31.52
CA THR A 4 9.39 -12.32 -32.43
C THR A 4 8.33 -11.30 -32.00
N ARG A 5 8.75 -10.27 -31.25
CA ARG A 5 8.05 -8.98 -31.25
C ARG A 5 8.21 -8.34 -32.63
N LYS A 6 7.12 -8.16 -33.40
CA LYS A 6 6.91 -7.02 -34.32
C LYS A 6 5.57 -7.10 -35.08
N PHE A 7 4.63 -6.23 -34.73
CA PHE A 7 4.21 -5.13 -35.62
C PHE A 7 3.95 -3.89 -34.74
N THR A 8 4.36 -2.72 -35.23
CA THR A 8 4.49 -1.45 -34.48
C THR A 8 3.51 -0.41 -35.02
N GLY A 9 2.26 -0.80 -35.22
CA GLY A 9 1.23 -0.03 -35.91
C GLY A 9 0.80 1.21 -35.14
N LYS A 10 1.53 2.33 -35.30
CA LYS A 10 0.90 3.66 -35.24
C LYS A 10 -0.39 3.57 -36.04
N ILE A 11 -1.53 3.83 -35.38
CA ILE A 11 -2.90 3.78 -35.90
C ILE A 11 -2.87 3.75 -37.44
N ARG A 12 -2.98 2.55 -38.06
CA ARG A 12 -3.16 2.51 -39.52
C ARG A 12 -4.43 3.30 -39.79
N ASP A 13 -4.39 4.16 -40.79
CA ASP A 13 -5.49 5.03 -41.21
C ASP A 13 -6.82 4.29 -41.49
N ASN A 14 -6.85 2.95 -41.45
CA ASN A 14 -8.08 2.18 -41.29
C ASN A 14 -7.81 0.70 -40.88
N PRO A 15 -8.15 0.21 -39.66
CA PRO A 15 -8.01 -1.21 -39.30
C PRO A 15 -9.02 -2.11 -40.02
N ILE A 16 -10.02 -1.54 -40.72
CA ILE A 16 -11.11 -2.27 -41.36
C ILE A 16 -10.60 -3.32 -42.34
N VAL A 17 -9.61 -3.01 -43.19
CA VAL A 17 -9.08 -3.98 -44.18
C VAL A 17 -8.50 -5.24 -43.51
N ALA A 18 -7.87 -5.08 -42.34
CA ALA A 18 -7.33 -6.20 -41.58
C ALA A 18 -8.44 -7.02 -40.91
N LEU A 19 -9.52 -6.36 -40.46
CA LEU A 19 -10.67 -7.01 -39.83
C LEU A 19 -11.57 -7.73 -40.84
N GLU A 20 -11.69 -7.18 -42.05
CA GLU A 20 -12.45 -7.76 -43.17
C GLU A 20 -11.90 -9.13 -43.58
N ARG A 21 -10.58 -9.26 -43.64
CA ARG A 21 -9.89 -10.48 -44.13
C ARG A 21 -9.28 -11.32 -43.02
N GLY A 22 -9.18 -10.77 -41.81
CA GLY A 22 -8.51 -11.38 -40.67
C GLY A 22 -9.40 -12.39 -39.94
N THR A 23 -8.73 -13.30 -39.24
CA THR A 23 -9.36 -14.27 -38.33
C THR A 23 -9.68 -13.62 -36.97
N CYS A 24 -10.31 -14.37 -36.06
CA CYS A 24 -10.53 -13.95 -34.69
C CYS A 24 -9.24 -13.57 -33.96
N GLU A 25 -8.10 -14.22 -34.25
CA GLU A 25 -6.80 -13.87 -33.70
C GLU A 25 -6.33 -12.48 -34.16
N VAL A 26 -6.60 -12.12 -35.41
CA VAL A 26 -6.29 -10.78 -35.95
C VAL A 26 -7.14 -9.73 -35.23
N MET A 27 -8.44 -9.98 -35.06
CA MET A 27 -9.32 -9.08 -34.30
C MET A 27 -8.84 -8.91 -32.86
N ALA A 28 -8.53 -10.01 -32.17
CA ALA A 28 -8.08 -9.96 -30.78
C ALA A 28 -6.76 -9.19 -30.64
N THR A 29 -5.79 -9.46 -31.52
CA THR A 29 -4.51 -8.76 -31.54
C THR A 29 -4.70 -7.25 -31.77
N LEU A 30 -5.52 -6.86 -32.75
CA LEU A 30 -5.81 -5.46 -33.02
C LEU A 30 -6.50 -4.78 -31.84
N TRP A 31 -7.42 -5.48 -31.16
CA TRP A 31 -8.06 -4.93 -29.97
C TRP A 31 -7.09 -4.77 -28.81
N GLU A 32 -6.20 -5.74 -28.58
CA GLU A 32 -5.17 -5.66 -27.54
C GLU A 32 -4.18 -4.52 -27.79
N GLU A 33 -3.77 -4.31 -29.04
CA GLU A 33 -2.95 -3.15 -29.45
C GLU A 33 -3.70 -1.84 -29.18
N TYR A 34 -4.94 -1.72 -29.64
CA TYR A 34 -5.78 -0.55 -29.42
C TYR A 34 -6.00 -0.27 -27.93
N PHE A 35 -6.32 -1.30 -27.14
CA PHE A 35 -6.54 -1.19 -25.70
C PHE A 35 -5.27 -0.75 -24.99
N THR A 36 -4.11 -1.29 -25.36
CA THR A 36 -2.81 -0.91 -24.79
C THR A 36 -2.49 0.55 -25.07
N GLU A 37 -2.65 1.00 -26.32
CA GLU A 37 -2.45 2.40 -26.70
C GLU A 37 -3.44 3.32 -25.99
N LEU A 38 -4.71 2.93 -25.95
CA LEU A 38 -5.76 3.73 -25.35
C LEU A 38 -5.56 3.89 -23.83
N ILE A 39 -5.21 2.84 -23.10
CA ILE A 39 -5.03 2.89 -21.65
C ILE A 39 -3.69 3.54 -21.27
N GLY A 40 -2.66 3.38 -22.09
CA GLY A 40 -1.35 3.99 -21.84
C GLY A 40 -0.65 3.44 -20.58
N MET A 41 -0.88 2.18 -20.25
CA MET A 41 -0.30 1.52 -19.07
C MET A 41 0.34 0.18 -19.42
N GLU A 42 1.22 -0.30 -18.55
CA GLU A 42 1.81 -1.62 -18.72
C GLU A 42 0.76 -2.74 -18.66
N PRO A 43 0.76 -3.69 -19.62
CA PRO A 43 -0.17 -4.82 -19.64
C PRO A 43 -0.15 -5.71 -18.39
N LYS A 44 0.96 -5.67 -17.63
CA LYS A 44 1.11 -6.45 -16.40
C LYS A 44 0.46 -5.79 -15.18
N SER A 45 0.15 -4.50 -15.24
CA SER A 45 -0.47 -3.78 -14.13
C SER A 45 -1.83 -4.37 -13.77
N GLY A 46 -2.18 -4.35 -12.49
CA GLY A 46 -3.47 -4.82 -12.02
C GLY A 46 -4.61 -4.00 -12.63
N ARG A 47 -4.38 -2.69 -12.84
CA ARG A 47 -5.37 -1.81 -13.48
C ARG A 47 -5.67 -2.23 -14.90
N PHE A 48 -4.65 -2.53 -15.70
CA PHE A 48 -4.81 -3.02 -17.07
C PHE A 48 -5.65 -4.30 -17.09
N LYS A 49 -5.27 -5.31 -16.31
CA LYS A 49 -5.97 -6.60 -16.24
C LYS A 49 -7.42 -6.47 -15.79
N GLU A 50 -7.68 -5.62 -14.80
CA GLU A 50 -9.03 -5.39 -14.29
C GLU A 50 -9.92 -4.71 -15.34
N LEU A 51 -9.39 -3.70 -16.05
CA LEU A 51 -10.12 -3.04 -17.13
C LEU A 51 -10.36 -3.98 -18.31
N GLU A 52 -9.35 -4.72 -18.73
CA GLU A 52 -9.45 -5.75 -19.77
C GLU A 52 -10.56 -6.76 -19.43
N GLY A 53 -10.55 -7.29 -18.21
CA GLY A 53 -11.56 -8.25 -17.77
C GLY A 53 -12.98 -7.67 -17.73
N ARG A 54 -13.15 -6.39 -17.38
CA ARG A 54 -14.45 -5.70 -17.43
C ARG A 54 -14.94 -5.51 -18.86
N ILE A 55 -14.07 -5.03 -19.73
CA ILE A 55 -14.39 -4.81 -21.15
C ILE A 55 -14.73 -6.14 -21.82
N LYS A 56 -13.91 -7.18 -21.63
CA LYS A 56 -14.16 -8.51 -22.19
C LYS A 56 -15.49 -9.10 -21.72
N ARG A 57 -15.86 -8.92 -20.45
CA ARG A 57 -17.16 -9.34 -19.92
C ARG A 57 -18.32 -8.55 -20.53
N GLU A 58 -18.26 -7.22 -20.55
CA GLU A 58 -19.34 -6.39 -21.10
C GLU A 58 -19.51 -6.58 -22.61
N ALA A 59 -18.41 -6.74 -23.35
CA ALA A 59 -18.43 -6.99 -24.78
C ALA A 59 -18.78 -8.44 -25.17
N ASN A 60 -18.95 -9.33 -24.18
CA ASN A 60 -19.07 -10.78 -24.39
C ASN A 60 -17.99 -11.31 -25.35
N PHE A 61 -16.74 -10.93 -25.06
CA PHE A 61 -15.61 -11.10 -25.98
C PHE A 61 -15.37 -12.55 -26.35
N GLU A 62 -15.60 -13.50 -25.44
CA GLU A 62 -15.49 -14.94 -25.72
C GLU A 62 -16.43 -15.37 -26.85
N ARG A 63 -17.70 -14.96 -26.77
CA ARG A 63 -18.67 -15.23 -27.83
C ARG A 63 -18.28 -14.53 -29.13
N LEU A 64 -17.87 -13.26 -29.06
CA LEU A 64 -17.40 -12.52 -30.23
C LEU A 64 -16.22 -13.23 -30.91
N TYR A 65 -15.27 -13.74 -30.13
CA TYR A 65 -14.10 -14.44 -30.61
C TYR A 65 -14.48 -15.75 -31.33
N GLN A 66 -15.41 -16.53 -30.76
CA GLN A 66 -15.89 -17.78 -31.34
C GLN A 66 -16.67 -17.56 -32.65
N GLU A 67 -17.54 -16.55 -32.69
CA GLU A 67 -18.41 -16.28 -33.86
C GLU A 67 -17.72 -15.49 -34.97
N TRP A 68 -16.58 -14.84 -34.70
CA TRP A 68 -15.97 -13.84 -35.59
C TRP A 68 -15.77 -14.30 -37.03
N ASN A 69 -15.28 -15.52 -37.21
CA ASN A 69 -14.93 -16.04 -38.52
C ASN A 69 -16.18 -16.27 -39.40
N ASP A 70 -17.32 -16.53 -38.77
CA ASP A 70 -18.60 -16.78 -39.45
C ASP A 70 -19.38 -15.50 -39.78
N LEU A 71 -18.96 -14.36 -39.21
CA LEU A 71 -19.59 -13.06 -39.47
C LEU A 71 -19.28 -12.55 -40.88
N THR A 72 -20.29 -11.96 -41.50
CA THR A 72 -20.12 -11.16 -42.73
C THR A 72 -19.28 -9.92 -42.46
N VAL A 73 -18.69 -9.35 -43.50
CA VAL A 73 -17.88 -8.11 -43.40
C VAL A 73 -18.63 -6.96 -42.69
N PRO A 74 -19.90 -6.64 -43.04
CA PRO A 74 -20.64 -5.61 -42.33
C PRO A 74 -20.83 -5.90 -40.83
N GLU A 75 -21.09 -7.16 -40.48
CA GLU A 75 -21.25 -7.59 -39.08
C GLU A 75 -19.94 -7.46 -38.30
N ARG A 76 -18.80 -7.86 -38.89
CA ARG A 76 -17.47 -7.66 -38.28
C ARG A 76 -17.21 -6.19 -37.99
N GLY A 77 -17.50 -5.30 -38.94
CA GLY A 77 -17.36 -3.86 -38.77
C GLY A 77 -18.21 -3.33 -37.60
N PHE A 78 -19.48 -3.76 -37.54
CA PHE A 78 -20.38 -3.37 -36.46
C PHE A 78 -19.91 -3.88 -35.09
N ARG A 79 -19.52 -5.16 -34.99
CA ARG A 79 -19.03 -5.75 -33.73
C ARG A 79 -17.73 -5.11 -33.25
N TRP A 80 -16.82 -4.83 -34.18
CA TRP A 80 -15.59 -4.09 -33.88
C TRP A 80 -15.90 -2.70 -33.32
N TYR A 81 -16.79 -1.94 -33.97
CA TYR A 81 -17.20 -0.63 -33.48
C TYR A 81 -17.79 -0.70 -32.06
N GLN A 82 -18.68 -1.67 -31.79
CA GLN A 82 -19.22 -1.88 -30.44
C GLN A 82 -18.13 -2.15 -29.41
N LEU A 83 -17.16 -3.00 -29.73
CA LEU A 83 -16.04 -3.31 -28.85
C LEU A 83 -15.19 -2.06 -28.55
N LEU A 84 -14.92 -1.23 -29.57
CA LEU A 84 -14.20 0.04 -29.37
C LEU A 84 -14.99 1.02 -28.50
N GLU A 85 -16.29 1.16 -28.70
CA GLU A 85 -17.12 2.06 -27.88
C GLU A 85 -17.21 1.60 -26.42
N ILE A 86 -17.31 0.29 -26.16
CA ILE A 86 -17.22 -0.26 -24.80
C ILE A 86 -15.85 0.05 -24.20
N THR A 87 -14.77 -0.14 -24.95
CA THR A 87 -13.40 0.13 -24.49
C THR A 87 -13.22 1.60 -24.11
N LYS A 88 -13.64 2.54 -24.98
CA LYS A 88 -13.60 3.99 -24.73
C LYS A 88 -14.46 4.38 -23.53
N LYS A 89 -15.66 3.80 -23.40
CA LYS A 89 -16.55 4.00 -22.26
C LYS A 89 -15.86 3.62 -20.95
N HIS A 90 -15.21 2.46 -20.88
CA HIS A 90 -14.47 2.04 -19.68
C HIS A 90 -13.30 2.95 -19.35
N LYS A 91 -12.51 3.38 -20.34
CA LYS A 91 -11.45 4.38 -20.11
C LYS A 91 -12.03 5.66 -19.48
N ARG A 92 -13.01 6.28 -20.14
CA ARG A 92 -13.62 7.54 -19.69
C ARG A 92 -14.23 7.41 -18.30
N ASN A 93 -14.96 6.33 -18.04
CA ASN A 93 -15.66 6.14 -16.76
C ASN A 93 -14.72 5.79 -15.59
N THR A 94 -13.46 5.48 -15.86
CA THR A 94 -12.48 5.10 -14.82
C THR A 94 -11.31 6.08 -14.72
N GLU A 95 -11.30 7.11 -15.55
CA GLU A 95 -10.36 8.22 -15.48
C GLU A 95 -10.48 8.90 -14.11
N GLY A 96 -9.35 9.14 -13.44
CA GLY A 96 -9.36 9.75 -12.11
C GLY A 96 -9.86 8.84 -10.97
N LEU A 97 -10.16 7.56 -11.22
CA LEU A 97 -10.79 6.68 -10.22
C LEU A 97 -10.03 5.38 -9.99
N CYS A 98 -10.07 4.87 -8.76
CA CYS A 98 -9.57 3.55 -8.44
C CYS A 98 -10.48 2.48 -9.07
N VAL A 99 -9.92 1.61 -9.92
CA VAL A 99 -10.64 0.47 -10.52
C VAL A 99 -10.71 -0.74 -9.60
N ARG A 100 -10.23 -0.65 -8.35
CA ARG A 100 -10.23 -1.74 -7.36
C ARG A 100 -9.44 -2.99 -7.81
N CYS A 101 -8.37 -2.80 -8.58
CA CYS A 101 -7.49 -3.90 -9.00
C CYS A 101 -6.65 -4.51 -7.87
N GLY A 102 -6.55 -3.84 -6.72
CA GLY A 102 -5.83 -4.33 -5.53
C GLY A 102 -4.30 -4.20 -5.57
N GLU A 103 -3.71 -3.75 -6.68
CA GLU A 103 -2.24 -3.68 -6.82
C GLU A 103 -1.57 -2.82 -5.74
N CYS A 104 -2.08 -1.60 -5.51
CA CYS A 104 -1.55 -0.74 -4.47
C CYS A 104 -1.85 -1.28 -3.07
N CYS A 105 -3.01 -1.91 -2.86
CA CYS A 105 -3.41 -2.47 -1.57
C CYS A 105 -2.56 -3.67 -1.14
N ARG A 106 -1.98 -4.43 -2.07
CA ARG A 106 -1.07 -5.55 -1.78
C ARG A 106 0.35 -5.10 -1.46
N ARG A 107 0.78 -3.95 -1.98
CA ARG A 107 2.18 -3.49 -1.90
C ARG A 107 2.44 -2.53 -0.75
N HIS A 108 1.44 -1.74 -0.35
CA HIS A 108 1.63 -0.66 0.62
C HIS A 108 0.33 -0.32 1.36
N THR A 109 0.50 0.31 2.51
CA THR A 109 -0.60 0.82 3.35
C THR A 109 -0.55 2.34 3.44
N PRO A 110 -1.72 2.99 3.56
CA PRO A 110 -1.78 4.43 3.62
C PRO A 110 -1.25 4.98 4.95
N THR A 111 -0.56 6.10 4.86
CA THR A 111 -0.42 7.06 5.95
C THR A 111 -1.72 7.85 6.08
N LEU A 112 -2.20 8.01 7.32
CA LEU A 112 -3.37 8.83 7.62
C LEU A 112 -3.00 10.31 7.61
N MET A 113 -3.82 11.10 6.94
CA MET A 113 -3.71 12.56 6.91
C MET A 113 -4.63 13.17 7.96
N LEU A 114 -4.45 14.46 8.28
CA LEU A 114 -5.26 15.13 9.29
C LEU A 114 -6.76 15.00 9.04
N SER A 115 -7.21 15.07 7.78
CA SER A 115 -8.63 14.88 7.44
C SER A 115 -9.14 13.47 7.77
N ASP A 116 -8.27 12.47 7.86
CA ASP A 116 -8.61 11.10 8.22
C ASP A 116 -8.91 10.91 9.72
N LEU A 117 -8.80 11.96 10.55
CA LEU A 117 -9.29 11.97 11.93
C LEU A 117 -10.75 11.49 12.01
N ARG A 118 -11.56 11.86 11.01
CA ARG A 118 -12.96 11.42 10.86
C ARG A 118 -13.13 9.90 10.85
N LEU A 119 -12.11 9.14 10.43
CA LEU A 119 -12.18 7.68 10.36
C LEU A 119 -12.23 7.05 11.76
N PHE A 120 -11.59 7.67 12.75
CA PHE A 120 -11.73 7.27 14.15
C PHE A 120 -13.06 7.75 14.74
N GLN A 121 -13.45 9.00 14.49
CA GLN A 121 -14.71 9.57 14.97
C GLN A 121 -15.94 8.78 14.49
N ASN A 122 -15.87 8.25 13.27
CA ASN A 122 -16.94 7.45 12.65
C ASN A 122 -16.80 5.94 12.91
N ASN A 123 -15.88 5.50 13.77
CA ASN A 123 -15.61 4.09 14.07
C ASN A 123 -15.29 3.23 12.83
N VAL A 124 -14.67 3.81 11.81
CA VAL A 124 -14.16 3.08 10.63
C VAL A 124 -12.84 2.42 10.95
N LEU A 125 -12.00 3.12 11.73
CA LEU A 125 -10.72 2.65 12.23
C LEU A 125 -10.78 2.56 13.75
N SER A 126 -10.29 1.45 14.27
CA SER A 126 -9.97 1.26 15.69
C SER A 126 -8.48 1.50 15.95
N TRP A 127 -8.10 1.58 17.22
CA TRP A 127 -6.70 1.74 17.60
C TRP A 127 -5.84 0.52 17.21
N THR A 128 -6.46 -0.66 17.08
CA THR A 128 -5.77 -1.88 16.68
C THR A 128 -5.51 -1.99 15.18
N ASP A 129 -6.14 -1.14 14.36
CA ASP A 129 -6.00 -1.17 12.89
C ASP A 129 -4.77 -0.39 12.38
N VAL A 130 -4.17 0.40 13.26
CA VAL A 130 -3.13 1.37 12.93
C VAL A 130 -1.90 1.20 13.81
N TYR A 131 -0.83 1.87 13.43
CA TYR A 131 0.40 1.99 14.22
C TYR A 131 1.11 3.29 13.89
N THR A 132 1.98 3.71 14.79
CA THR A 132 2.81 4.92 14.63
C THR A 132 4.22 4.55 14.18
N LEU A 133 4.69 5.22 13.15
CA LEU A 133 6.11 5.38 12.86
C LEU A 133 6.55 6.70 13.48
N ARG A 134 7.48 6.65 14.43
CA ARG A 134 7.93 7.82 15.18
C ARG A 134 8.95 8.65 14.41
N THR A 135 9.11 9.89 14.83
CA THR A 135 10.14 10.79 14.32
C THR A 135 11.52 10.15 14.42
N GLY A 136 12.34 10.29 13.38
CA GLY A 136 13.67 9.72 13.26
C GLY A 136 13.71 8.27 12.78
N GLU A 137 12.60 7.51 12.83
CA GLU A 137 12.58 6.12 12.37
C GLU A 137 13.01 6.02 10.90
N ARG A 138 13.87 5.02 10.60
CA ARG A 138 14.32 4.74 9.24
C ARG A 138 13.19 4.08 8.43
N VAL A 139 12.83 4.70 7.31
CA VAL A 139 11.80 4.19 6.41
C VAL A 139 12.28 4.24 4.97
N SER A 140 11.85 3.27 4.17
CA SER A 140 12.11 3.28 2.73
C SER A 140 11.03 4.08 2.00
N SER A 141 11.46 4.98 1.12
CA SER A 141 10.59 5.61 0.14
C SER A 141 9.98 4.54 -0.76
N PRO A 142 8.64 4.41 -0.83
CA PRO A 142 8.01 3.48 -1.79
C PRO A 142 8.33 3.83 -3.25
N ARG A 143 8.74 5.08 -3.51
CA ARG A 143 9.01 5.63 -4.84
C ARG A 143 10.47 5.41 -5.26
N SER A 144 11.43 5.87 -4.45
CA SER A 144 12.86 5.81 -4.79
C SER A 144 13.57 4.58 -4.23
N GLY A 145 12.96 3.88 -3.26
CA GLY A 145 13.62 2.80 -2.51
C GLY A 145 14.65 3.29 -1.48
N GLU A 146 14.96 4.59 -1.48
CA GLU A 146 15.92 5.18 -0.55
C GLU A 146 15.42 5.11 0.88
N VAL A 147 16.34 4.80 1.79
CA VAL A 147 16.08 4.80 3.23
C VAL A 147 16.39 6.19 3.77
N PHE A 148 15.42 6.81 4.44
CA PHE A 148 15.58 8.10 5.08
C PHE A 148 15.02 8.07 6.51
N ALA A 149 15.47 9.00 7.35
CA ALA A 149 14.92 9.20 8.69
C ALA A 149 13.64 10.05 8.58
N LEU A 150 12.55 9.60 9.21
CA LEU A 150 11.28 10.34 9.20
C LEU A 150 11.46 11.72 9.88
N PRO A 151 11.12 12.83 9.20
CA PRO A 151 11.22 14.16 9.81
C PRO A 151 10.13 14.42 10.86
N GLU A 152 9.00 13.72 10.75
CA GLU A 152 7.86 13.79 11.64
C GLU A 152 7.15 12.43 11.65
N GLU A 153 6.39 12.16 12.71
CA GLU A 153 5.69 10.90 12.87
C GLU A 153 4.62 10.65 11.78
N ARG A 154 4.27 9.39 11.59
CA ARG A 154 3.30 8.93 10.60
C ARG A 154 2.41 7.86 11.23
N ILE A 155 1.11 8.09 11.27
CA ILE A 155 0.15 7.04 11.62
C ILE A 155 -0.21 6.29 10.33
N LYS A 156 -0.04 4.97 10.33
CA LYS A 156 -0.29 4.13 9.17
C LYS A 156 -1.30 3.03 9.48
N ILE A 157 -2.09 2.66 8.47
CA ILE A 157 -2.86 1.42 8.52
C ILE A 157 -1.91 0.23 8.53
N ARG A 158 -2.19 -0.77 9.36
CA ARG A 158 -1.41 -2.00 9.46
C ARG A 158 -1.46 -2.84 8.19
N THR A 159 -0.44 -3.68 8.05
CA THR A 159 -0.48 -4.77 7.10
C THR A 159 -1.02 -6.04 7.74
N LEU A 160 -1.45 -6.99 6.91
CA LEU A 160 -1.64 -8.37 7.36
C LEU A 160 -0.29 -8.93 7.84
N PRO A 161 -0.28 -9.74 8.93
CA PRO A 161 0.93 -10.40 9.41
C PRO A 161 1.65 -11.17 8.29
N GLY A 162 2.97 -11.01 8.20
CA GLY A 162 3.79 -11.67 7.17
C GLY A 162 3.61 -11.13 5.75
N SER A 163 2.88 -10.03 5.57
CA SER A 163 2.60 -9.45 4.25
C SER A 163 2.76 -7.93 4.23
N ARG A 164 2.83 -7.36 3.02
CA ARG A 164 2.72 -5.91 2.75
C ARG A 164 1.28 -5.48 2.46
N GLN A 165 0.35 -6.42 2.42
CA GLN A 165 -1.05 -6.17 2.13
C GLN A 165 -1.71 -5.36 3.23
N CYS A 166 -2.46 -4.33 2.85
CA CYS A 166 -3.31 -3.55 3.72
C CYS A 166 -4.34 -4.42 4.47
N LEU A 167 -4.48 -4.20 5.78
CA LEU A 167 -5.40 -4.91 6.67
C LEU A 167 -6.85 -4.96 6.15
N PHE A 168 -7.30 -3.87 5.52
CA PHE A 168 -8.67 -3.74 4.98
C PHE A 168 -8.86 -4.28 3.58
N TYR A 169 -7.82 -4.84 2.96
CA TYR A 169 -7.94 -5.46 1.64
C TYR A 169 -8.23 -6.95 1.75
N ARG A 170 -9.10 -7.44 0.88
CA ARG A 170 -9.43 -8.86 0.69
C ARG A 170 -9.10 -9.22 -0.75
N GLU A 171 -8.23 -10.21 -0.94
CA GLU A 171 -7.81 -10.68 -2.26
C GLU A 171 -8.96 -11.32 -3.02
N GLU A 172 -9.81 -12.05 -2.32
CA GLU A 172 -11.06 -12.59 -2.85
C GLU A 172 -12.24 -11.88 -2.17
N PRO A 173 -13.11 -11.12 -2.90
CA PRO A 173 -13.18 -10.94 -4.35
C PRO A 173 -12.52 -9.62 -4.84
N ASN A 174 -11.27 -9.33 -4.48
CA ASN A 174 -10.56 -8.07 -4.76
C ASN A 174 -11.28 -6.82 -4.23
N ARG A 175 -11.46 -6.73 -2.91
CA ARG A 175 -12.26 -5.67 -2.28
C ARG A 175 -11.51 -4.95 -1.15
N CYS A 176 -11.60 -3.62 -1.15
CA CYS A 176 -11.31 -2.81 0.04
C CYS A 176 -12.56 -2.72 0.92
N LEU A 177 -12.46 -3.13 2.17
CA LEU A 177 -13.57 -3.18 3.12
C LEU A 177 -14.06 -1.79 3.54
N ILE A 178 -13.19 -0.78 3.46
CA ILE A 178 -13.50 0.62 3.80
C ILE A 178 -13.48 1.52 2.56
N TYR A 179 -13.76 1.01 1.36
CA TYR A 179 -13.55 1.76 0.11
C TYR A 179 -14.22 3.15 0.09
N GLU A 180 -15.47 3.24 0.53
CA GLU A 180 -16.22 4.50 0.56
C GLU A 180 -15.68 5.49 1.62
N GLN A 181 -15.00 4.97 2.65
CA GLN A 181 -14.41 5.73 3.75
C GLN A 181 -12.89 5.55 3.77
N ARG A 182 -12.27 5.39 2.60
CA ARG A 182 -10.84 5.09 2.49
C ARG A 182 -10.01 6.31 2.88
N PRO A 183 -8.81 6.11 3.46
CA PRO A 183 -7.92 7.20 3.83
C PRO A 183 -7.58 8.11 2.66
N GLN A 184 -7.27 9.36 2.96
CA GLN A 184 -7.08 10.38 1.95
C GLN A 184 -5.91 10.06 1.01
N GLN A 185 -4.83 9.45 1.52
CA GLN A 185 -3.76 8.97 0.66
C GLN A 185 -4.25 7.92 -0.36
N CYS A 186 -5.19 7.04 -0.01
CA CYS A 186 -5.78 6.09 -0.95
C CYS A 186 -6.66 6.76 -2.01
N GLN A 187 -7.30 7.89 -1.68
CA GLN A 187 -8.09 8.66 -2.65
C GLN A 187 -7.18 9.39 -3.63
N ALA A 188 -6.09 9.97 -3.12
CA ALA A 188 -5.11 10.76 -3.87
C ALA A 188 -4.04 9.92 -4.60
N GLN A 189 -4.00 8.59 -4.41
CA GLN A 189 -2.93 7.72 -4.92
C GLN A 189 -2.67 7.86 -6.42
N ALA A 190 -3.69 8.21 -7.22
CA ALA A 190 -3.56 8.47 -8.66
C ALA A 190 -2.71 7.43 -9.42
N CYS A 191 -2.94 6.13 -9.15
CA CYS A 191 -2.16 5.04 -9.76
C CYS A 191 -2.34 4.90 -11.27
N TRP A 192 -3.21 5.71 -11.86
CA TRP A 192 -3.40 5.85 -13.30
C TRP A 192 -2.48 6.91 -13.94
N HIS A 193 -1.69 7.62 -13.15
CA HIS A 193 -0.65 8.54 -13.60
C HIS A 193 0.74 7.93 -13.47
N THR A 194 1.66 8.39 -14.33
CA THR A 194 3.08 8.13 -14.13
C THR A 194 3.53 8.71 -12.79
N GLU A 195 4.66 8.25 -12.28
CA GLU A 195 5.13 8.70 -10.99
C GLU A 195 5.45 10.21 -11.00
N GLU A 196 5.94 10.73 -12.13
CA GLU A 196 6.26 12.13 -12.37
C GLU A 196 5.01 13.03 -12.42
N GLU A 197 3.89 12.49 -12.90
CA GLU A 197 2.63 13.20 -13.03
C GLU A 197 1.81 13.24 -11.73
N ARG A 198 2.13 12.39 -10.75
CA ARG A 198 1.36 12.35 -9.50
C ARG A 198 1.57 13.63 -8.70
N PRO A 199 0.48 14.28 -8.26
CA PRO A 199 0.59 15.47 -7.44
C PRO A 199 1.28 15.11 -6.11
N PRO A 200 2.12 16.03 -5.57
CA PRO A 200 2.70 15.83 -4.26
C PRO A 200 1.58 15.77 -3.20
N GLN A 201 1.80 14.95 -2.17
CA GLN A 201 0.91 14.95 -1.02
C GLN A 201 1.18 16.21 -0.19
N THR A 202 0.24 17.15 -0.20
CA THR A 202 0.37 18.45 0.46
C THR A 202 -0.33 18.53 1.81
N GLU A 203 -1.12 17.51 2.16
CA GLU A 203 -1.86 17.50 3.41
C GLU A 203 -0.96 17.12 4.59
N THR A 204 -1.19 17.78 5.72
CA THR A 204 -0.52 17.49 6.97
C THR A 204 -0.87 16.06 7.44
N PRO A 205 0.13 15.23 7.77
CA PRO A 205 -0.09 13.92 8.37
C PRO A 205 -0.84 14.01 9.71
N LEU A 206 -1.67 13.00 10.00
CA LEU A 206 -2.30 12.88 11.31
C LEU A 206 -1.25 12.45 12.35
N SER A 207 -1.23 13.14 13.48
CA SER A 207 -0.34 12.86 14.61
C SER A 207 -1.11 12.33 15.81
N ARG A 208 -0.39 11.68 16.73
CA ARG A 208 -0.92 11.22 18.03
C ARG A 208 -1.44 12.40 18.86
N ARG A 209 -0.86 13.60 18.72
CA ARG A 209 -1.33 14.80 19.42
C ARG A 209 -2.75 15.17 19.01
N GLN A 210 -3.10 15.05 17.73
CA GLN A 210 -4.48 15.32 17.32
C GLN A 210 -5.47 14.23 17.74
N LEU A 211 -5.00 13.02 18.05
CA LEU A 211 -5.86 11.94 18.56
C LEU A 211 -6.05 11.99 20.08
N PHE A 212 -4.98 12.31 20.81
CA PHE A 212 -4.91 12.10 22.26
C PHE A 212 -4.52 13.35 23.05
N GLY A 213 -4.24 14.48 22.40
CA GLY A 213 -3.70 15.67 23.06
C GLY A 213 -4.61 16.31 24.11
N ASP A 214 -5.91 16.01 24.08
CA ASP A 214 -6.89 16.46 25.08
C ASP A 214 -7.02 15.48 26.26
N LEU A 215 -6.38 14.31 26.19
CA LEU A 215 -6.33 13.30 27.23
C LEU A 215 -5.00 13.42 27.99
N ALA A 216 -4.94 14.34 28.97
CA ALA A 216 -3.70 14.73 29.64
C ALA A 216 -2.85 13.53 30.12
N GLU A 217 -3.44 12.60 30.88
CA GLU A 217 -2.72 11.44 31.43
C GLU A 217 -2.13 10.53 30.34
N LEU A 218 -2.89 10.26 29.28
CA LEU A 218 -2.43 9.43 28.16
C LEU A 218 -1.35 10.17 27.35
N TRP A 219 -1.52 11.48 27.15
CA TRP A 219 -0.57 12.28 26.39
C TRP A 219 0.77 12.43 27.12
N GLU A 220 0.75 12.67 28.43
CA GLU A 220 1.96 12.70 29.27
C GLU A 220 2.73 11.38 29.20
N LEU A 221 2.03 10.25 29.19
CA LEU A 221 2.64 8.92 29.03
C LEU A 221 3.30 8.77 27.66
N ILE A 222 2.63 9.18 26.59
CA ILE A 222 3.17 9.15 25.23
C ILE A 222 4.42 10.03 25.13
N GLU A 223 4.41 11.23 25.71
CA GLU A 223 5.57 12.14 25.73
C GLU A 223 6.73 11.57 26.55
N ALA A 224 6.47 11.00 27.72
CA ALA A 224 7.49 10.36 28.55
C ALA A 224 8.16 9.19 27.79
N HIS A 225 7.37 8.39 27.08
CA HIS A 225 7.90 7.33 26.21
C HIS A 225 8.71 7.90 25.06
N GLU A 226 8.23 8.92 24.35
CA GLU A 226 8.95 9.51 23.23
C GLU A 226 10.29 10.11 23.69
N GLN A 227 10.34 10.78 24.84
CA GLN A 227 11.57 11.34 25.38
C GLN A 227 12.58 10.26 25.77
N ARG A 228 12.14 9.20 26.45
CA ARG A 228 13.02 8.13 26.93
C ARG A 228 13.44 7.20 25.80
N CYS A 229 12.50 6.75 24.98
CA CYS A 229 12.66 5.78 23.90
C CYS A 229 12.78 6.41 22.52
N ALA A 230 13.16 7.70 22.42
CA ALA A 230 13.37 8.40 21.16
C ALA A 230 14.20 7.55 20.18
N TYR A 231 13.75 7.45 18.92
CA TYR A 231 14.39 6.56 17.96
C TYR A 231 15.89 6.87 17.77
N LEU A 232 16.29 8.14 17.76
CA LEU A 232 17.71 8.51 17.62
C LEU A 232 18.57 8.05 18.80
N ARG A 233 18.04 8.08 20.03
CA ARG A 233 18.73 7.55 21.22
C ARG A 233 18.90 6.04 21.12
N PHE A 234 17.84 5.36 20.68
CA PHE A 234 17.85 3.92 20.45
C PHE A 234 18.84 3.53 19.34
N GLU A 235 18.80 4.19 18.16
CA GLU A 235 19.71 3.93 17.04
C GLU A 235 21.17 4.13 17.45
N LYS A 236 21.46 5.20 18.20
CA LYS A 236 22.79 5.47 18.75
C LYS A 236 23.26 4.37 19.70
N ALA A 237 22.43 3.97 20.67
CA ALA A 237 22.77 2.92 21.62
C ALA A 237 23.08 1.59 20.89
N VAL A 238 22.28 1.22 19.89
CA VAL A 238 22.53 0.02 19.08
C VAL A 238 23.86 0.09 18.33
N GLN A 239 24.19 1.24 17.74
CA GLN A 239 25.46 1.45 17.04
C GLN A 239 26.68 1.37 17.97
N GLU A 240 26.59 1.93 19.17
CA GLU A 240 27.66 1.91 20.17
C GLU A 240 27.84 0.50 20.78
N VAL A 241 26.75 -0.24 21.00
CA VAL A 241 26.81 -1.67 21.39
C VAL A 241 27.54 -2.49 20.33
N ALA A 242 27.24 -2.26 19.05
CA ALA A 242 27.94 -2.94 17.94
C ALA A 242 29.45 -2.64 17.90
N GLN A 243 29.88 -1.54 18.53
CA GLN A 243 31.30 -1.15 18.67
C GLN A 243 31.94 -1.64 19.98
N GLY A 244 31.21 -2.41 20.80
CA GLY A 244 31.70 -2.97 22.06
C GLY A 244 31.56 -2.05 23.28
N GLY A 245 30.71 -1.02 23.20
CA GLY A 245 30.46 -0.11 24.32
C GLY A 245 29.63 -0.75 25.44
N VAL A 246 30.25 -0.99 26.60
CA VAL A 246 29.57 -1.60 27.77
C VAL A 246 28.48 -0.68 28.34
N GLU A 247 28.76 0.62 28.49
CA GLU A 247 27.76 1.60 28.95
C GLU A 247 26.57 1.71 27.98
N ALA A 248 26.83 1.57 26.67
CA ALA A 248 25.78 1.56 25.66
C ALA A 248 24.90 0.31 25.74
N GLN A 249 25.44 -0.81 26.22
CA GLN A 249 24.69 -2.05 26.44
C GLN A 249 23.69 -1.88 27.59
N GLU A 250 24.12 -1.31 28.71
CA GLU A 250 23.23 -0.96 29.83
C GLU A 250 22.14 0.01 29.36
N ALA A 251 22.52 1.07 28.64
CA ALA A 251 21.56 2.03 28.10
C ALA A 251 20.55 1.37 27.15
N LEU A 252 20.97 0.46 26.27
CA LEU A 252 20.07 -0.27 25.38
C LEU A 252 19.10 -1.16 26.16
N PHE A 253 19.57 -1.86 27.19
CA PHE A 253 18.70 -2.66 28.05
C PHE A 253 17.70 -1.79 28.80
N ASP A 254 18.11 -0.66 29.36
CA ASP A 254 17.20 0.27 30.03
C ASP A 254 16.08 0.76 29.10
N LEU A 255 16.42 1.04 27.83
CA LEU A 255 15.44 1.41 26.81
C LEU A 255 14.45 0.26 26.53
N LEU A 256 14.97 -0.96 26.35
CA LEU A 256 14.16 -2.14 26.04
C LEU A 256 13.21 -2.50 27.19
N HIS A 257 13.69 -2.52 28.43
CA HIS A 257 12.87 -2.81 29.60
C HIS A 257 11.83 -1.72 29.82
N PHE A 258 12.19 -0.45 29.67
CA PHE A 258 11.22 0.63 29.80
C PHE A 258 10.10 0.54 28.76
N ASP A 259 10.43 0.35 27.46
CA ASP A 259 9.43 0.16 26.41
C ASP A 259 8.54 -1.06 26.69
N HIS A 260 9.13 -2.18 27.11
CA HIS A 260 8.39 -3.41 27.40
C HIS A 260 7.44 -3.26 28.59
N TYR A 261 7.94 -2.84 29.76
CA TYR A 261 7.14 -2.76 30.97
C TYR A 261 6.08 -1.66 30.88
N LEU A 262 6.34 -0.57 30.15
CA LEU A 262 5.30 0.43 29.88
C LEU A 262 4.19 -0.17 29.02
N ARG A 263 4.51 -0.96 28.00
CA ARG A 263 3.50 -1.67 27.19
C ARG A 263 2.71 -2.65 28.04
N GLN A 264 3.36 -3.42 28.91
CA GLN A 264 2.65 -4.35 29.79
C GLN A 264 1.74 -3.63 30.76
N MET A 265 2.18 -2.54 31.38
CA MET A 265 1.30 -1.73 32.24
C MET A 265 0.07 -1.23 31.47
N LEU A 266 0.24 -0.73 30.24
CA LEU A 266 -0.91 -0.32 29.41
C LEU A 266 -1.88 -1.47 29.13
N ILE A 267 -1.38 -2.69 28.96
CA ILE A 267 -2.19 -3.87 28.66
C ILE A 267 -2.89 -4.39 29.92
N ASP A 268 -2.13 -4.57 30.99
CA ASP A 268 -2.56 -5.26 32.20
C ASP A 268 -3.38 -4.33 33.11
N ASP A 269 -2.95 -3.06 33.27
CA ASP A 269 -3.57 -2.12 34.20
C ASP A 269 -4.60 -1.20 33.51
N TRP A 270 -4.35 -0.81 32.26
CA TRP A 270 -5.23 0.11 31.51
C TRP A 270 -6.11 -0.60 30.48
N GLU A 271 -6.03 -1.94 30.42
CA GLU A 271 -6.79 -2.80 29.50
C GLU A 271 -6.68 -2.39 28.02
N VAL A 272 -5.58 -1.73 27.64
CA VAL A 272 -5.32 -1.33 26.26
C VAL A 272 -5.03 -2.60 25.44
N PRO A 273 -5.73 -2.83 24.31
CA PRO A 273 -5.42 -3.96 23.46
C PRO A 273 -3.94 -3.97 23.06
N ALA A 274 -3.27 -5.11 23.13
CA ALA A 274 -1.82 -5.21 22.87
C ALA A 274 -1.40 -4.56 21.54
N LEU A 275 -2.21 -4.72 20.47
CA LEU A 275 -1.95 -4.07 19.18
C LEU A 275 -2.14 -2.54 19.21
N ALA A 276 -3.04 -2.02 20.04
CA ALA A 276 -3.24 -0.57 20.18
C ALA A 276 -2.03 0.12 20.82
N THR A 277 -1.19 -0.60 21.59
CA THR A 277 0.07 -0.03 22.12
C THR A 277 0.99 0.49 21.00
N ASN A 278 0.92 -0.04 19.77
CA ASN A 278 1.74 0.49 18.68
C ASN A 278 1.20 1.78 18.07
N LEU A 279 -0.08 2.11 18.27
CA LEU A 279 -0.58 3.45 17.96
C LEU A 279 -0.03 4.44 18.99
N LEU A 280 -0.06 4.09 20.28
CA LEU A 280 0.35 4.97 21.37
C LEU A 280 1.86 5.19 21.40
N LEU A 281 2.64 4.11 21.38
CA LEU A 281 4.08 4.10 21.65
C LEU A 281 4.93 3.84 20.39
N GLY A 282 4.30 3.69 19.22
CA GLY A 282 4.98 3.23 18.02
C GLY A 282 5.37 1.75 18.07
N ARG A 283 6.16 1.30 17.12
CA ARG A 283 6.67 -0.08 17.07
C ARG A 283 7.56 -0.36 18.29
N SER A 284 7.47 -1.57 18.86
CA SER A 284 8.29 -1.91 20.02
C SER A 284 9.78 -1.85 19.68
N LEU A 285 10.61 -1.49 20.65
CA LEU A 285 12.05 -1.43 20.43
C LEU A 285 12.63 -2.81 20.08
N SER A 286 12.06 -3.89 20.63
CA SER A 286 12.39 -5.27 20.25
C SER A 286 12.07 -5.58 18.79
N GLN A 287 10.95 -5.07 18.27
CA GLN A 287 10.59 -5.20 16.85
C GLN A 287 11.55 -4.39 15.97
N LEU A 288 11.93 -3.19 16.41
CA LEU A 288 12.88 -2.34 15.68
C LEU A 288 14.29 -2.95 15.65
N LEU A 289 14.75 -3.57 16.74
CA LEU A 289 16.01 -4.35 16.75
C LEU A 289 15.99 -5.46 15.70
N GLY A 290 14.86 -6.17 15.56
CA GLY A 290 14.72 -7.22 14.55
C GLY A 290 14.93 -6.70 13.13
N GLN A 291 14.55 -5.45 12.85
CA GLN A 291 14.79 -4.81 11.55
C GLN A 291 16.25 -4.43 11.33
N LEU A 292 17.03 -4.31 12.40
CA LEU A 292 18.48 -4.10 12.38
C LEU A 292 19.26 -5.43 12.43
N GLY A 293 18.58 -6.57 12.33
CA GLY A 293 19.22 -7.88 12.36
C GLY A 293 19.56 -8.37 13.77
N ILE A 294 18.92 -7.85 14.82
CA ILE A 294 19.11 -8.26 16.21
C ILE A 294 17.79 -8.75 16.78
N LYS A 295 17.73 -10.02 17.18
CA LYS A 295 16.58 -10.58 17.89
C LYS A 295 16.72 -10.28 19.38
N ALA A 296 15.71 -9.64 19.96
CA ALA A 296 15.59 -9.42 21.40
C ALA A 296 14.50 -10.30 21.98
N THR A 297 14.86 -11.17 22.93
CA THR A 297 13.92 -12.08 23.62
C THR A 297 13.95 -11.83 25.11
N MET A 298 12.78 -11.72 25.73
CA MET A 298 12.67 -11.64 27.19
C MET A 298 12.90 -13.02 27.81
N THR A 299 13.78 -13.13 28.80
CA THR A 299 13.98 -14.34 29.59
C THR A 299 12.89 -14.46 30.67
N PRO A 300 12.72 -15.65 31.28
CA PRO A 300 11.82 -15.81 32.43
C PRO A 300 12.16 -14.91 33.63
N ASP A 301 13.43 -14.51 33.75
CA ASP A 301 13.91 -13.61 34.81
C ASP A 301 13.59 -12.13 34.53
N GLY A 302 12.89 -11.83 33.44
CA GLY A 302 12.48 -10.47 33.08
C GLY A 302 13.61 -9.61 32.49
N ILE A 303 14.63 -10.26 31.92
CA ILE A 303 15.79 -9.60 31.30
C ILE A 303 15.81 -9.89 29.80
N PHE A 304 16.18 -8.91 28.97
CA PHE A 304 16.38 -9.16 27.55
C PHE A 304 17.69 -9.93 27.26
N GLN A 305 17.59 -10.90 26.35
CA GLN A 305 18.72 -11.55 25.68
C GLN A 305 18.73 -11.09 24.21
N LEU A 306 19.92 -10.71 23.72
CA LEU A 306 20.12 -10.22 22.35
C LEU A 306 20.93 -11.24 21.55
N GLU A 307 20.43 -11.59 20.37
CA GLU A 307 21.07 -12.54 19.45
C GLU A 307 21.04 -11.99 18.02
N PRO A 308 22.00 -12.34 17.14
CA PRO A 308 21.85 -12.05 15.72
C PRO A 308 20.56 -12.67 15.17
N ALA A 309 19.80 -11.89 14.41
CA ALA A 309 18.64 -12.41 13.68
C ALA A 309 19.14 -13.28 12.50
N ALA A 310 18.57 -14.48 12.37
CA ALA A 310 18.85 -15.41 11.27
C ALA A 310 18.22 -14.94 9.94
#